data_AF-A0A4V3RQC0-F1
#
_entry.id   AF-A0A4V3RQC0-F1
#
_cell.length_a   1.000
_cell.length_b   1.000
_cell.length_c   1.000
_cell.angle_alpha   90.00
_cell.angle_beta   90.00
_cell.angle_gamma   90.00
#
_symmetry.space_group_name_H-M   'P 1'
#
loop_
_entity.id
_entity.type
_entity.pdbx_description
1 polymer ?
#
loop_
_entity_poly.entity_id
_entity_poly.type
_entity_poly.pdbx_seq_one_letter_code
_entity_poly.pdbx_strand_id
1 'polypeptide(L)'
;MATVLSHDLARAMGEIRPDIVAGNLADTYRGDDARGCSGLLTDRVSWVFVDTVPEDAQGAFADAYGPVAVCHRVAGPDDPTPKGPDTFCRVTPEAIARAASDLIDDGTRATAVNLAVSYLGRRGYRVLERDWVCAAGTVDIVAVDPDGALVLMSIRHRVAPGATDHEQLGTVAVEAEERRAMRKCCLHRLVEEREGGDQPWESTRFDVLGLTFTGGPDVRLRHLVGAVSWDSD
;
A
#
# COMPACT_ATOMS: atom_id res chain seq x y z
N MET A 1 18.38 28.85 -18.69
CA MET A 1 17.03 28.55 -18.16
C MET A 1 17.18 27.28 -17.34
N ALA A 2 17.14 27.40 -16.02
CA ALA A 2 17.34 26.28 -15.11
C ALA A 2 16.22 25.25 -15.31
N THR A 3 16.60 23.99 -15.48
CA THR A 3 15.67 22.87 -15.62
C THR A 3 14.92 22.71 -14.30
N VAL A 4 13.59 22.82 -14.37
CA VAL A 4 12.66 22.79 -13.25
C VAL A 4 12.55 21.33 -12.79
N LEU A 5 13.40 20.90 -11.87
CA LEU A 5 13.46 19.51 -11.40
C LEU A 5 12.10 19.04 -10.87
N SER A 6 11.31 19.94 -10.27
CA SER A 6 9.93 19.67 -9.85
C SER A 6 8.99 19.37 -11.02
N HIS A 7 9.15 20.03 -12.18
CA HIS A 7 8.34 19.78 -13.38
C HIS A 7 8.69 18.42 -13.99
N ASP A 8 9.98 18.13 -14.11
CA ASP A 8 10.43 16.84 -14.66
C ASP A 8 10.04 15.69 -13.74
N LEU A 9 10.11 15.88 -12.41
CA LEU A 9 9.61 14.91 -11.44
C LEU A 9 8.11 14.71 -11.52
N ALA A 10 7.32 15.79 -11.60
CA ALA A 10 5.87 15.70 -11.77
C ALA A 10 5.50 14.96 -13.06
N ARG A 11 6.24 15.21 -14.15
CA ARG A 11 6.08 14.49 -15.42
C ARG A 11 6.43 13.00 -15.28
N ALA A 12 7.60 12.68 -14.74
CA ALA A 12 8.02 11.29 -14.53
C ALA A 12 7.02 10.52 -13.66
N MET A 13 6.46 11.17 -12.64
CA MET A 13 5.41 10.58 -11.82
C MET A 13 4.14 10.31 -12.63
N GLY A 14 3.69 11.27 -13.44
CA GLY A 14 2.52 11.07 -14.32
C GLY A 14 2.70 9.94 -15.33
N GLU A 15 3.93 9.66 -15.76
CA GLU A 15 4.26 8.54 -16.65
C GLU A 15 4.27 7.17 -15.91
N ILE A 16 4.68 7.14 -14.63
CA ILE A 16 4.75 5.92 -13.82
C ILE A 16 3.39 5.58 -13.20
N ARG A 17 2.76 6.57 -12.54
CA ARG A 17 1.52 6.44 -11.76
C ARG A 17 0.67 7.71 -11.88
N PRO A 18 -0.24 7.77 -12.87
CA PRO A 18 -1.07 8.95 -13.16
C PRO A 18 -1.99 9.40 -12.01
N ASP A 19 -2.29 8.50 -11.07
CA ASP A 19 -3.09 8.77 -9.86
C ASP A 19 -2.30 9.49 -8.76
N ILE A 20 -0.96 9.47 -8.81
CA ILE A 20 -0.09 10.21 -7.89
C ILE A 20 0.08 11.64 -8.39
N VAL A 21 -0.24 12.60 -7.54
CA VAL A 21 -0.14 14.04 -7.82
C VAL A 21 0.85 14.73 -6.91
N ALA A 22 1.44 15.81 -7.40
CA ALA A 22 2.19 16.74 -6.56
C ALA A 22 1.22 17.58 -5.71
N GLY A 23 1.35 17.49 -4.38
CA GLY A 23 0.60 18.30 -3.43
C GLY A 23 1.14 19.73 -3.35
N ASN A 24 2.44 19.87 -3.09
CA ASN A 24 3.15 21.15 -2.97
C ASN A 24 4.61 21.08 -3.44
N LEU A 25 4.91 20.18 -4.38
CA LEU A 25 6.25 20.01 -4.94
C LEU A 25 6.75 21.31 -5.57
N ALA A 26 7.88 21.83 -5.08
CA ALA A 26 8.47 23.08 -5.53
C ALA A 26 9.98 22.95 -5.72
N ASP A 27 10.56 23.78 -6.58
CA ASP A 27 12.01 23.86 -6.71
C ASP A 27 12.63 24.46 -5.45
N THR A 28 13.73 23.84 -4.99
CA THR A 28 14.45 24.24 -3.79
C THR A 28 15.73 24.95 -4.18
N TYR A 29 15.93 26.15 -3.63
CA TYR A 29 17.05 27.03 -3.96
C TYR A 29 18.14 26.96 -2.90
N ARG A 30 19.40 26.87 -3.34
CA ARG A 30 20.57 27.06 -2.47
C ARG A 30 21.48 28.10 -3.11
N GLY A 31 21.46 29.31 -2.56
CA GLY A 31 22.06 30.50 -3.18
C GLY A 31 21.13 31.06 -4.27
N ASP A 32 21.72 31.63 -5.32
CA ASP A 32 20.98 32.33 -6.39
C ASP A 32 20.39 31.38 -7.46
N ASP A 33 20.65 30.07 -7.39
CA ASP A 33 20.23 29.07 -8.36
C ASP A 33 19.39 27.94 -7.73
N ALA A 34 18.42 27.41 -8.49
CA ALA A 34 17.66 26.22 -8.11
C ALA A 34 18.59 25.00 -8.08
N ARG A 35 18.58 24.25 -6.97
CA ARG A 35 19.49 23.10 -6.75
C ARG A 35 18.77 21.77 -6.49
N GLY A 36 17.44 21.75 -6.54
CA GLY A 36 16.66 20.55 -6.28
C GLY A 36 15.17 20.81 -6.31
N CYS A 37 14.39 19.90 -5.74
CA CYS A 37 13.00 20.11 -5.40
C CYS A 37 12.65 19.44 -4.08
N SER A 38 11.68 19.99 -3.37
CA SER A 38 11.08 19.37 -2.21
C SER A 38 9.59 19.60 -2.16
N GLY A 39 8.90 18.69 -1.47
CA GLY A 39 7.45 18.75 -1.29
C GLY A 39 6.81 17.38 -1.34
N LEU A 40 5.49 17.40 -1.41
CA LEU A 40 4.65 16.24 -1.20
C LEU A 40 4.17 15.63 -2.52
N LEU A 41 4.16 14.31 -2.55
CA LEU A 41 3.53 13.46 -3.53
C LEU A 41 2.45 12.64 -2.84
N THR A 42 1.32 12.43 -3.51
CA THR A 42 0.18 11.72 -2.89
C THR A 42 -0.74 11.10 -3.93
N ASP A 43 -1.31 9.94 -3.60
CA ASP A 43 -2.50 9.37 -4.27
C ASP A 43 -3.80 9.81 -3.58
N ARG A 44 -3.74 10.79 -2.67
CA ARG A 44 -4.81 11.30 -1.80
C ARG A 44 -5.20 10.38 -0.64
N VAL A 45 -4.52 9.24 -0.50
CA VAL A 45 -4.65 8.33 0.65
C VAL A 45 -3.37 8.37 1.47
N SER A 46 -2.23 8.20 0.82
CA SER A 46 -0.90 8.23 1.40
C SER A 46 -0.11 9.42 0.90
N TRP A 47 0.81 9.89 1.73
CA TRP A 47 1.60 11.08 1.46
C TRP A 47 3.07 10.74 1.63
N VAL A 48 3.87 11.18 0.66
CA VAL A 48 5.33 11.07 0.69
C VAL A 48 5.93 12.44 0.51
N PHE A 49 6.76 12.85 1.45
CA PHE A 49 7.63 14.00 1.31
C PHE A 49 8.91 13.59 0.59
N VAL A 50 9.29 14.38 -0.40
CA VAL A 50 10.55 14.25 -1.13
C VAL A 50 11.41 15.47 -0.85
N ASP A 51 12.70 15.25 -0.63
CA ASP A 51 13.71 16.29 -0.63
C ASP A 51 14.95 15.82 -1.39
N THR A 52 15.29 16.51 -2.48
CA THR A 52 16.47 16.19 -3.30
C THR A 52 17.74 16.89 -2.85
N VAL A 53 17.64 17.76 -1.84
CA VAL A 53 18.76 18.47 -1.22
C VAL A 53 18.64 18.41 0.31
N PRO A 54 18.55 17.21 0.89
CA PRO A 54 18.38 17.04 2.34
C PRO A 54 19.52 17.70 3.12
N GLU A 55 19.22 18.26 4.28
CA GLU A 55 20.24 18.74 5.21
C GLU A 55 21.09 17.58 5.76
N ASP A 56 20.44 16.44 6.01
CA ASP A 56 21.04 15.28 6.69
C ASP A 56 21.97 14.43 5.80
N ALA A 57 21.93 14.59 4.47
CA ALA A 57 22.80 13.84 3.56
C ALA A 57 24.04 14.63 3.10
N GLN A 58 24.43 15.67 3.84
CA GLN A 58 25.59 16.51 3.53
C GLN A 58 26.91 15.93 4.10
N GLY A 59 28.04 16.47 3.62
CA GLY A 59 29.38 16.12 4.12
C GLY A 59 29.81 14.71 3.71
N ALA A 60 30.35 13.94 4.66
CA ALA A 60 30.92 12.61 4.39
C ALA A 60 29.92 11.63 3.71
N PHE A 61 28.61 11.81 3.91
CA PHE A 61 27.59 11.03 3.23
C PHE A 61 27.52 11.38 1.73
N ALA A 62 27.45 12.67 1.39
CA ALA A 62 27.50 13.12 -0.01
C ALA A 62 28.81 12.74 -0.69
N ASP A 63 29.94 12.78 0.03
CA ASP A 63 31.25 12.39 -0.49
C ASP A 63 31.33 10.90 -0.83
N ALA A 64 30.65 10.04 -0.04
CA ALA A 64 30.66 8.60 -0.22
C ALA A 64 29.61 8.09 -1.23
N TYR A 65 28.43 8.70 -1.27
CA TYR A 65 27.27 8.18 -2.01
C TYR A 65 26.84 9.06 -3.21
N GLY A 66 27.40 10.27 -3.34
CA GLY A 66 26.98 11.24 -4.34
C GLY A 66 25.60 11.86 -4.02
N PRO A 67 24.99 12.59 -4.97
CA PRO A 67 23.70 13.24 -4.77
C PRO A 67 22.59 12.20 -4.53
N VAL A 68 21.95 12.30 -3.37
CA VAL A 68 20.78 11.48 -3.00
C VAL A 68 19.57 12.36 -2.71
N ALA A 69 18.41 11.86 -3.09
CA ALA A 69 17.13 12.36 -2.63
C ALA A 69 16.61 11.47 -1.50
N VAL A 70 15.90 12.08 -0.57
CA VAL A 70 15.23 11.37 0.51
C VAL A 70 13.74 11.37 0.25
N CYS A 71 13.10 10.22 0.49
CA CYS A 71 11.67 10.08 0.46
C CYS A 71 11.20 9.55 1.82
N HIS A 72 10.14 10.15 2.36
CA HIS A 72 9.58 9.82 3.67
C HIS A 72 8.07 9.79 3.60
N ARG A 73 7.44 8.78 4.18
CA ARG A 73 6.00 8.78 4.42
C ARG A 73 5.68 9.81 5.50
N VAL A 74 4.58 10.52 5.27
CA VAL A 74 4.04 11.49 6.21
C VAL A 74 2.54 11.23 6.39
N ALA A 75 1.99 11.61 7.53
CA ALA A 75 0.58 11.42 7.85
C ALA A 75 -0.36 12.28 6.99
N GLY A 76 0.15 13.39 6.45
CA GLY A 76 -0.60 14.32 5.64
C GLY A 76 0.19 15.60 5.37
N PRO A 77 -0.43 16.60 4.71
CA PRO A 77 0.25 17.83 4.32
C PRO A 77 0.73 18.69 5.49
N ASP A 78 0.12 18.52 6.67
CA ASP A 78 0.44 19.28 7.88
C ASP A 78 1.38 18.52 8.84
N ASP A 79 1.83 17.32 8.46
CA ASP A 79 2.72 16.51 9.30
C ASP A 79 4.12 17.14 9.32
N PRO A 80 4.68 17.51 10.48
CA PRO A 80 6.05 17.98 10.56
C PRO A 80 7.00 16.90 10.01
N THR A 81 7.93 17.30 9.15
CA THR A 81 8.89 16.40 8.50
C THR A 81 9.49 15.41 9.51
N PRO A 82 9.36 14.09 9.28
CA PRO A 82 9.65 13.07 10.29
C PRO A 82 11.15 12.93 10.61
N LYS A 83 11.45 12.25 11.73
CA LYS A 83 12.81 11.91 12.17
C LYS A 83 13.45 10.85 11.26
N GLY A 84 13.97 11.29 10.12
CA GLY A 84 14.86 10.52 9.26
C GLY A 84 14.18 9.81 8.06
N PRO A 85 14.97 9.40 7.04
CA PRO A 85 14.54 8.73 5.81
C PRO A 85 13.73 7.44 6.01
N ASP A 86 12.65 7.26 5.25
CA ASP A 86 12.20 5.89 4.93
C ASP A 86 13.11 5.28 3.85
N THR A 87 13.57 6.07 2.88
CA THR A 87 14.49 5.61 1.83
C THR A 87 15.34 6.73 1.25
N PHE A 88 16.49 6.33 0.68
CA PHE A 88 17.36 7.18 -0.15
C PHE A 88 17.33 6.67 -1.58
N CYS A 89 17.29 7.59 -2.55
CA CYS A 89 17.36 7.25 -3.97
C CYS A 89 18.26 8.24 -4.74
N ARG A 90 18.59 7.90 -5.98
CA ARG A 90 19.34 8.81 -6.86
C ARG A 90 18.51 10.06 -7.15
N VAL A 91 19.16 11.21 -7.28
CA VAL A 91 18.51 12.47 -7.68
C VAL A 91 18.27 12.47 -9.20
N THR A 92 17.38 11.59 -9.65
CA THR A 92 16.78 11.67 -10.99
C THR A 92 15.26 11.60 -10.86
N PRO A 93 14.50 12.30 -11.73
CA PRO A 93 13.05 12.28 -11.72
C PRO A 93 12.46 10.87 -11.64
N GLU A 94 13.00 9.92 -12.40
CA GLU A 94 12.47 8.56 -12.49
C GLU A 94 12.80 7.73 -11.24
N ALA A 95 13.98 7.91 -10.65
CA ALA A 95 14.37 7.20 -9.44
C ALA A 95 13.54 7.68 -8.24
N ILE A 96 13.34 8.99 -8.12
CA ILE A 96 12.50 9.59 -7.09
C ILE A 96 11.04 9.17 -7.29
N ALA A 97 10.53 9.23 -8.53
CA ALA A 97 9.15 8.84 -8.80
C ALA A 97 8.87 7.38 -8.47
N ARG A 98 9.80 6.46 -8.77
CA ARG A 98 9.68 5.06 -8.34
C ARG A 98 9.69 4.91 -6.82
N ALA A 99 10.68 5.52 -6.14
CA ALA A 99 10.78 5.45 -4.68
C ALA A 99 9.53 6.00 -3.98
N ALA A 100 9.00 7.13 -4.46
CA ALA A 100 7.77 7.71 -3.92
C ALA A 100 6.53 6.85 -4.26
N SER A 101 6.45 6.27 -5.46
CA SER A 101 5.38 5.34 -5.83
C SER A 101 5.34 4.13 -4.91
N ASP A 102 6.48 3.49 -4.67
CA ASP A 102 6.56 2.30 -3.81
C ASP A 102 6.12 2.62 -2.38
N LEU A 103 6.57 3.77 -1.83
CA LEU A 103 6.18 4.21 -0.48
C LEU A 103 4.69 4.58 -0.38
N ILE A 104 4.12 5.20 -1.42
CA ILE A 104 2.70 5.52 -1.50
C ILE A 104 1.87 4.23 -1.54
N ASP A 105 2.28 3.26 -2.36
CA ASP A 105 1.60 1.96 -2.45
C ASP A 105 1.63 1.19 -1.15
N ASP A 106 2.77 1.15 -0.48
CA ASP A 106 2.90 0.54 0.84
C ASP A 106 1.99 1.23 1.87
N GLY A 107 1.95 2.57 1.87
CA GLY A 107 1.07 3.33 2.75
C GLY A 107 -0.41 3.09 2.48
N THR A 108 -0.79 3.04 1.20
CA THR A 108 -2.19 2.88 0.78
C THR A 108 -2.66 1.45 1.03
N ARG A 109 -1.79 0.46 0.82
CA ARG A 109 -2.00 -0.93 1.24
C ARG A 109 -2.21 -1.04 2.75
N ALA A 110 -1.32 -0.44 3.55
CA ALA A 110 -1.44 -0.47 5.01
C ALA A 110 -2.76 0.17 5.49
N THR A 111 -3.16 1.29 4.89
CA THR A 111 -4.45 1.94 5.15
C THR A 111 -5.62 1.04 4.79
N ALA A 112 -5.58 0.38 3.63
CA ALA A 112 -6.62 -0.55 3.19
C ALA A 112 -6.76 -1.75 4.14
N VAL A 113 -5.64 -2.35 4.57
CA VAL A 113 -5.63 -3.46 5.54
C VAL A 113 -6.21 -3.03 6.89
N ASN A 114 -5.85 -1.84 7.39
CA ASN A 114 -6.39 -1.33 8.65
C ASN A 114 -7.91 -1.09 8.57
N LEU A 115 -8.40 -0.54 7.46
CA LEU A 115 -9.83 -0.39 7.20
C LEU A 115 -10.53 -1.74 7.11
N ALA A 116 -9.92 -2.73 6.46
CA ALA A 116 -10.42 -4.10 6.38
C ALA A 116 -10.57 -4.72 7.77
N VAL A 117 -9.53 -4.63 8.62
CA VAL A 117 -9.58 -5.11 10.00
C VAL A 117 -10.72 -4.45 10.79
N SER A 118 -10.88 -3.13 10.67
CA SER A 118 -11.99 -2.41 11.32
C SER A 118 -13.37 -2.88 10.82
N TYR A 119 -13.51 -3.05 9.51
CA TYR A 119 -14.73 -3.56 8.86
C TYR A 119 -15.08 -4.98 9.34
N LEU A 120 -14.08 -5.86 9.42
CA LEU A 120 -14.21 -7.25 9.87
C LEU A 120 -14.59 -7.32 11.35
N GLY A 121 -13.91 -6.55 12.21
CA GLY A 121 -14.21 -6.50 13.64
C GLY A 121 -15.65 -6.06 13.92
N ARG A 122 -16.18 -5.07 13.17
CA ARG A 122 -17.58 -4.64 13.26
C ARG A 122 -18.59 -5.73 12.86
N ARG A 123 -18.15 -6.74 12.10
CA ARG A 123 -18.94 -7.90 11.69
C ARG A 123 -18.73 -9.14 12.56
N GLY A 124 -17.97 -9.02 13.65
CA GLY A 124 -17.73 -10.11 14.59
C GLY A 124 -16.59 -11.06 14.17
N TYR A 125 -15.85 -10.74 13.11
CA TYR A 125 -14.65 -11.50 12.78
C TYR A 125 -13.56 -11.22 13.82
N ARG A 126 -12.79 -12.25 14.17
CA ARG A 126 -11.61 -12.15 15.01
C ARG A 126 -10.37 -12.35 14.15
N VAL A 127 -9.59 -11.28 13.96
CA VAL A 127 -8.33 -11.34 13.23
C VAL A 127 -7.31 -12.10 14.06
N LEU A 128 -6.71 -13.15 13.47
CA LEU A 128 -5.66 -13.96 14.06
C LEU A 128 -4.28 -13.41 13.68
N GLU A 129 -4.11 -13.08 12.40
CA GLU A 129 -2.82 -12.73 11.83
C GLU A 129 -2.97 -11.80 10.62
N ARG A 130 -1.93 -11.01 10.33
CA ARG A 130 -1.83 -10.13 9.15
C ARG A 130 -0.54 -10.40 8.43
N ASP A 131 -0.53 -10.19 7.11
CA ASP A 131 0.63 -10.41 6.24
C ASP A 131 1.22 -11.84 6.41
N TRP A 132 0.35 -12.85 6.58
CA TRP A 132 0.78 -14.23 6.78
C TRP A 132 1.39 -14.79 5.49
N VAL A 133 2.56 -15.42 5.61
CA VAL A 133 3.32 -15.94 4.46
C VAL A 133 3.38 -17.46 4.53
N CYS A 134 3.11 -18.11 3.40
CA CYS A 134 3.29 -19.54 3.22
C CYS A 134 3.97 -19.84 1.88
N ALA A 135 4.28 -21.12 1.62
CA ALA A 135 4.91 -21.54 0.38
C ALA A 135 4.07 -21.26 -0.90
N ALA A 136 2.77 -21.01 -0.74
CA ALA A 136 1.86 -20.68 -1.84
C ALA A 136 1.70 -19.16 -2.08
N GLY A 137 2.21 -18.32 -1.18
CA GLY A 137 2.13 -16.86 -1.28
C GLY A 137 1.82 -16.17 0.05
N THR A 138 1.50 -14.89 -0.04
CA THR A 138 1.14 -14.03 1.09
C THR A 138 -0.38 -13.86 1.16
N VAL A 139 -0.92 -13.85 2.37
CA VAL A 139 -2.33 -13.59 2.69
C VAL A 139 -2.39 -12.37 3.60
N ASP A 140 -3.17 -11.37 3.20
CA ASP A 140 -3.20 -10.10 3.91
C ASP A 140 -3.78 -10.24 5.32
N ILE A 141 -4.83 -11.05 5.49
CA ILE A 141 -5.51 -11.27 6.77
C ILE A 141 -5.89 -12.75 6.93
N VAL A 142 -5.59 -13.31 8.10
CA VAL A 142 -6.15 -14.57 8.58
C VAL A 142 -7.07 -14.25 9.76
N ALA A 143 -8.31 -14.73 9.72
CA ALA A 143 -9.34 -14.44 10.72
C ALA A 143 -10.25 -15.64 10.97
N VAL A 144 -11.04 -15.55 12.03
CA VAL A 144 -12.17 -16.45 12.30
C VAL A 144 -13.44 -15.64 12.15
N ASP A 145 -14.40 -16.15 11.39
CA ASP A 145 -15.72 -15.49 11.26
C ASP A 145 -16.61 -15.74 12.51
N PRO A 146 -17.77 -15.07 12.63
CA PRO A 146 -18.64 -15.23 13.80
C PRO A 146 -19.18 -16.66 14.00
N ASP A 147 -19.22 -17.45 12.94
CA ASP A 147 -19.72 -18.82 12.95
C ASP A 147 -18.60 -19.84 13.24
N GLY A 148 -17.35 -19.38 13.39
CA GLY A 148 -16.19 -20.20 13.76
C GLY A 148 -15.37 -20.72 12.58
N ALA A 149 -15.64 -20.29 11.35
CA ALA A 149 -14.89 -20.70 10.17
C ALA A 149 -13.54 -19.98 10.07
N LEU A 150 -12.50 -20.69 9.65
CA LEU A 150 -11.20 -20.10 9.33
C LEU A 150 -11.27 -19.39 7.98
N VAL A 151 -11.04 -18.07 7.98
CA VAL A 151 -11.11 -17.22 6.79
C VAL A 151 -9.74 -16.63 6.48
N LEU A 152 -9.22 -16.99 5.31
CA LEU A 152 -8.09 -16.30 4.70
C LEU A 152 -8.64 -15.19 3.80
N MET A 153 -7.98 -14.04 3.75
CA MET A 153 -8.49 -12.90 3.01
C MET A 153 -7.38 -12.14 2.29
N SER A 154 -7.63 -11.86 1.00
CA SER A 154 -6.83 -10.92 0.23
C SER A 154 -7.53 -9.57 0.14
N ILE A 155 -6.75 -8.50 0.36
CA ILE A 155 -7.18 -7.12 0.28
C ILE A 155 -6.73 -6.54 -1.06
N ARG A 156 -7.71 -6.12 -1.85
CA ARG A 156 -7.47 -5.41 -3.10
C ARG A 156 -7.89 -3.98 -2.92
N HIS A 157 -7.06 -3.05 -3.33
CA HIS A 157 -7.37 -1.63 -3.23
C HIS A 157 -7.10 -0.94 -4.55
N ARG A 158 -7.79 0.18 -4.75
CA ARG A 158 -7.50 1.13 -5.82
C ARG A 158 -7.84 2.53 -5.35
N VAL A 159 -7.12 3.50 -5.88
CA VAL A 159 -7.50 4.90 -5.77
C VAL A 159 -8.22 5.29 -7.05
N ALA A 160 -9.46 5.74 -6.93
CA ALA A 160 -10.28 6.18 -8.06
C ALA A 160 -11.09 7.42 -7.64
N PRO A 161 -10.45 8.60 -7.66
CA PRO A 161 -11.10 9.82 -7.20
C PRO A 161 -12.32 10.16 -8.07
N GLY A 162 -13.44 10.49 -7.43
CA GLY A 162 -14.69 10.78 -8.15
C GLY A 162 -15.42 9.55 -8.72
N ALA A 163 -14.97 8.33 -8.40
CA ALA A 163 -15.69 7.11 -8.75
C ALA A 163 -17.08 7.05 -8.08
N THR A 164 -18.14 7.07 -8.90
CA THR A 164 -19.54 7.01 -8.43
C THR A 164 -20.18 5.64 -8.60
N ASP A 165 -19.66 4.81 -9.50
CA ASP A 165 -20.37 3.63 -10.00
C ASP A 165 -19.90 2.33 -9.34
N HIS A 166 -20.83 1.40 -9.16
CA HIS A 166 -20.57 0.08 -8.57
C HIS A 166 -19.63 -0.79 -9.41
N GLU A 167 -19.52 -0.55 -10.71
CA GLU A 167 -18.57 -1.26 -11.60
C GLU A 167 -17.11 -0.90 -11.32
N GLN A 168 -16.87 0.20 -10.57
CA GLN A 168 -15.53 0.66 -10.22
C GLN A 168 -15.06 0.19 -8.84
N LEU A 169 -15.91 -0.53 -8.08
CA LEU A 169 -15.52 -1.20 -6.84
C LEU A 169 -14.38 -2.19 -7.12
N GLY A 170 -13.32 -2.14 -6.31
CA GLY A 170 -12.11 -2.96 -6.47
C GLY A 170 -12.43 -4.39 -6.93
N THR A 171 -11.83 -4.80 -8.05
CA THR A 171 -12.14 -6.07 -8.71
C THR A 171 -11.96 -7.21 -7.74
N VAL A 172 -13.05 -7.86 -7.34
CA VAL A 172 -13.04 -9.09 -6.54
C VAL A 172 -13.00 -10.36 -7.40
N ALA A 173 -12.92 -10.22 -8.73
CA ALA A 173 -12.83 -11.35 -9.63
C ALA A 173 -11.52 -12.12 -9.40
N VAL A 174 -11.62 -13.44 -9.27
CA VAL A 174 -10.49 -14.33 -9.01
C VAL A 174 -10.27 -15.22 -10.23
N GLU A 175 -9.10 -15.09 -10.83
CA GLU A 175 -8.70 -15.88 -11.99
C GLU A 175 -8.39 -17.34 -11.61
N ALA A 176 -8.38 -18.23 -12.60
CA ALA A 176 -8.21 -19.66 -12.33
C ALA A 176 -6.87 -20.02 -11.66
N GLU A 177 -5.78 -19.33 -12.02
CA GLU A 177 -4.47 -19.53 -11.40
C GLU A 177 -4.44 -19.01 -9.95
N GLU A 178 -4.99 -17.82 -9.72
CA GLU A 178 -5.10 -17.23 -8.39
C GLU A 178 -5.94 -18.10 -7.45
N ARG A 179 -7.05 -18.66 -7.95
CA ARG A 179 -7.88 -19.62 -7.22
C ARG A 179 -7.08 -20.83 -6.73
N ARG A 180 -6.10 -21.30 -7.51
CA ARG A 180 -5.23 -22.42 -7.11
C ARG A 180 -4.27 -22.02 -5.99
N ALA A 181 -3.68 -20.82 -6.06
CA ALA A 181 -2.82 -20.31 -5.00
C ALA A 181 -3.61 -20.12 -3.69
N MET A 182 -4.78 -19.47 -3.75
CA MET A 182 -5.68 -19.30 -2.60
C MET A 182 -6.04 -20.63 -1.94
N ARG A 183 -6.38 -21.66 -2.75
CA ARG A 183 -6.65 -23.02 -2.23
C ARG A 183 -5.45 -23.59 -1.47
N LYS A 184 -4.24 -23.43 -2.01
CA LYS A 184 -3.02 -23.92 -1.34
C LYS A 184 -2.76 -23.16 -0.04
N CYS A 185 -3.01 -21.85 0.01
CA CYS A 185 -2.89 -21.08 1.24
C CYS A 185 -3.83 -21.61 2.34
N CYS A 186 -5.10 -21.89 2.02
CA CYS A 186 -6.04 -22.49 2.99
C CYS A 186 -5.51 -23.83 3.53
N LEU A 187 -4.99 -24.70 2.64
CA LEU A 187 -4.43 -25.99 3.05
C LEU A 187 -3.19 -25.83 3.94
N HIS A 188 -2.29 -24.89 3.62
CA HIS A 188 -1.12 -24.62 4.45
C HIS A 188 -1.52 -24.19 5.86
N ARG A 189 -2.51 -23.30 5.98
CA ARG A 189 -2.95 -22.83 7.30
C ARG A 189 -3.58 -23.95 8.14
N LEU A 190 -4.42 -24.78 7.52
CA LEU A 190 -5.01 -25.95 8.18
C LEU A 190 -3.97 -26.96 8.68
N VAL A 191 -2.88 -27.17 7.93
CA VAL A 191 -1.78 -28.06 8.36
C VAL A 191 -1.02 -27.46 9.53
N GLU A 192 -0.66 -26.18 9.46
CA GLU A 192 0.06 -25.47 10.52
C GLU A 192 -0.67 -25.53 11.87
N GLU A 193 -1.99 -25.33 11.88
CA GLU A 193 -2.78 -25.37 13.12
C GLU A 193 -2.97 -26.79 13.67
N ARG A 194 -3.03 -27.80 12.80
CA ARG A 194 -3.05 -29.21 13.26
C ARG A 194 -1.75 -29.60 13.97
N GLU A 195 -0.62 -29.06 13.54
CA GLU A 195 0.67 -29.30 14.20
C GLU A 195 0.78 -28.58 15.55
N GLY A 196 0.02 -27.49 15.74
CA GLY A 196 -0.05 -26.71 16.97
C GLY A 196 -0.88 -27.32 18.11
N GLY A 197 -1.69 -28.34 17.83
CA GLY A 197 -2.44 -29.10 18.85
C GLY A 197 -3.81 -28.54 19.25
N ASP A 198 -4.31 -27.50 18.58
CA ASP A 198 -5.65 -26.96 18.79
C ASP A 198 -6.74 -27.79 18.09
N GLN A 199 -7.99 -27.63 18.53
CA GLN A 199 -9.18 -28.22 17.91
C GLN A 199 -9.23 -27.83 16.41
N PRO A 200 -9.46 -28.78 15.48
CA PRO A 200 -9.53 -28.46 14.06
C PRO A 200 -10.71 -27.53 13.75
N TRP A 201 -10.51 -26.55 12.86
CA TRP A 201 -11.60 -25.72 12.34
C TRP A 201 -12.61 -26.54 11.56
N GLU A 202 -13.89 -26.20 11.72
CA GLU A 202 -15.00 -26.91 11.06
C GLU A 202 -15.06 -26.65 9.55
N SER A 203 -14.60 -25.50 9.09
CA SER A 203 -14.50 -25.15 7.67
C SER A 203 -13.42 -24.11 7.42
N THR A 204 -12.97 -24.01 6.16
CA THR A 204 -12.10 -22.92 5.71
C THR A 204 -12.54 -22.34 4.38
N ARG A 205 -12.36 -21.04 4.23
CA ARG A 205 -12.58 -20.35 2.96
C ARG A 205 -11.58 -19.22 2.74
N PHE A 206 -11.50 -18.80 1.50
CA PHE A 206 -10.74 -17.65 1.06
C PHE A 206 -11.71 -16.57 0.57
N ASP A 207 -11.66 -15.41 1.21
CA ASP A 207 -12.46 -14.23 0.89
C ASP A 207 -11.59 -13.19 0.14
N VAL A 208 -12.24 -12.31 -0.64
CA VAL A 208 -11.58 -11.16 -1.25
C VAL A 208 -12.32 -9.89 -0.87
N LEU A 209 -11.58 -8.91 -0.36
CA LEU A 209 -12.13 -7.60 -0.01
C LEU A 209 -11.56 -6.53 -0.94
N GLY A 210 -12.42 -5.97 -1.80
CA GLY A 210 -12.10 -4.84 -2.66
C GLY A 210 -12.43 -3.52 -1.98
N LEU A 211 -11.45 -2.60 -1.92
CA LEU A 211 -11.60 -1.24 -1.44
C LEU A 211 -11.35 -0.24 -2.57
N THR A 212 -12.08 0.86 -2.56
CA THR A 212 -11.93 1.94 -3.53
C THR A 212 -11.95 3.28 -2.81
N PHE A 213 -10.79 3.95 -2.83
CA PHE A 213 -10.62 5.28 -2.27
C PHE A 213 -11.11 6.32 -3.28
N THR A 214 -12.15 7.06 -2.91
CA THR A 214 -12.82 8.01 -3.81
C THR A 214 -12.28 9.45 -3.72
N GLY A 215 -11.25 9.67 -2.90
CA GLY A 215 -10.63 10.98 -2.64
C GLY A 215 -11.35 11.83 -1.59
N GLY A 216 -12.48 11.35 -1.05
CA GLY A 216 -13.17 11.93 0.11
C GLY A 216 -13.04 11.06 1.36
N PRO A 217 -13.77 11.37 2.45
CA PRO A 217 -13.75 10.57 3.68
C PRO A 217 -14.34 9.17 3.49
N ASP A 218 -15.11 8.97 2.41
CA ASP A 218 -15.79 7.72 2.12
C ASP A 218 -14.92 6.75 1.31
N VAL A 219 -14.78 5.54 1.85
CA VAL A 219 -14.19 4.40 1.14
C VAL A 219 -15.31 3.44 0.76
N ARG A 220 -15.35 3.07 -0.51
CA ARG A 220 -16.30 2.09 -1.03
C ARG A 220 -15.69 0.70 -0.85
N LEU A 221 -16.48 -0.27 -0.39
CA LEU A 221 -16.00 -1.62 -0.09
C LEU A 221 -16.92 -2.68 -0.69
N ARG A 222 -16.33 -3.75 -1.20
CA ARG A 222 -17.00 -4.96 -1.68
C ARG A 222 -16.33 -6.19 -1.09
N HIS A 223 -17.10 -7.02 -0.39
CA HIS A 223 -16.63 -8.27 0.21
C HIS A 223 -17.17 -9.45 -0.60
N LEU A 224 -16.29 -10.16 -1.28
CA LEU A 224 -16.60 -11.46 -1.89
C LEU A 224 -16.29 -12.56 -0.89
N VAL A 225 -17.35 -13.03 -0.22
CA VAL A 225 -17.30 -14.16 0.70
C VAL A 225 -17.19 -15.45 -0.10
N GLY A 226 -16.30 -16.36 0.33
CA GLY A 226 -16.16 -17.67 -0.29
C GLY A 226 -15.70 -17.61 -1.76
N ALA A 227 -14.83 -16.66 -2.09
CA ALA A 227 -14.17 -16.62 -3.41
C ALA A 227 -13.52 -17.97 -3.75
N VAL A 228 -13.06 -18.66 -2.70
CA VAL A 228 -12.81 -20.10 -2.66
C VAL A 228 -13.43 -20.66 -1.38
N SER A 229 -14.27 -21.68 -1.44
CA SER A 229 -14.71 -22.44 -0.26
C SER A 229 -14.25 -23.89 -0.33
N TRP A 230 -14.09 -24.50 0.84
CA TRP A 230 -14.03 -25.94 1.04
C TRP A 230 -15.06 -26.31 2.10
N ASP A 231 -16.10 -27.01 1.68
CA ASP A 231 -17.04 -27.64 2.59
C ASP A 231 -16.63 -29.10 2.73
N SER A 232 -16.50 -29.57 3.98
CA SER A 232 -16.35 -30.98 4.28
C SER A 232 -17.74 -31.61 4.30
N ASP A 233 -18.24 -32.00 3.12
CA ASP A 233 -19.37 -32.94 3.03
C ASP A 233 -18.96 -34.33 3.56
#